data_AF-A0A976JK27-F1
#
_entry.id   AF-A0A976JK27-F1
#
_cell.length_a   1.000
_cell.length_b   1.000
_cell.length_c   1.000
_cell.angle_alpha   90.00
_cell.angle_beta   90.00
_cell.angle_gamma   90.00
#
_symmetry.space_group_name_H-M   'P 1'
#
loop_
_entity.id
_entity.type
_entity.pdbx_description
1 polymer ?
#
loop_
_entity_poly.entity_id
_entity_poly.type
_entity_poly.pdbx_seq_one_letter_code
_entity_poly.pdbx_strand_id
1 'polypeptide(L)'
;MLLPVKDSVGGALGFKVFEELERYLKDSEWCYYESNSGILDILSNYKRNLDAYLQNKDVLKVIAEKSNAGSLIRVDLVNQVKGVDVQVRVIGENGEDVYFKEETRLNTEDYTVIAQTVKNWLDIYEKNIPYDGIVIGVLGDQFTSDVGKSYGVQPDSTLRIVRPTKKRRHPLLKEIVDWETELIAKGKIFHTAASQSQGNVSTYESKKRVNVGDWLLIDKNQKTKAKDEPNFGELDEFQFGKHGNVGLFALIGSGSNTVSGTSTKKIGGMLFGVDLVGEVWLTRTYFAGLEIGRRFGSYSREEGTLQSESNSLSGSVFKLKAGYKYLPLGFFYGPQIDGFIGYANYGYGFDTSRTDGITGVNFSGIMLGAKGSMPLHKLFRISLLLDFIFNPGFSEDVAIKGSADSTSNYHIEIGGNYQYNPNMTFDAGVGYTSSKAEFKRTISSIAIKETTLKIGATFTF
;
A
#
# COMPACT_ATOMS: atom_id res chain seq x y z
N MET A 1 -26.76 -10.77 -6.61
CA MET A 1 -27.28 -9.65 -7.44
C MET A 1 -27.25 -8.35 -6.64
N LEU A 2 -26.85 -7.23 -7.26
CA LEU A 2 -26.93 -5.89 -6.65
C LEU A 2 -28.27 -5.22 -7.02
N LEU A 3 -29.04 -4.83 -6.01
CA LEU A 3 -30.25 -4.03 -6.19
C LEU A 3 -29.87 -2.57 -6.49
N PRO A 4 -30.77 -1.77 -7.11
CA PRO A 4 -30.52 -0.34 -7.30
C PRO A 4 -30.15 0.34 -5.98
N VAL A 5 -29.03 1.07 -5.98
CA VAL A 5 -28.57 1.82 -4.81
C VAL A 5 -29.51 2.99 -4.59
N LYS A 6 -30.16 3.01 -3.42
CA LYS A 6 -31.08 4.08 -3.05
C LYS A 6 -30.29 5.31 -2.63
N ASP A 7 -30.71 6.48 -3.10
CA ASP A 7 -30.15 7.77 -2.71
C ASP A 7 -31.27 8.81 -2.55
N SER A 8 -31.20 9.58 -1.47
CA SER A 8 -32.09 10.71 -1.18
C SER A 8 -32.06 11.87 -2.20
N VAL A 9 -31.05 11.97 -3.07
CA VAL A 9 -30.87 13.08 -4.04
C VAL A 9 -31.17 12.64 -5.48
N GLY A 10 -32.16 11.76 -5.66
CA GLY A 10 -32.66 11.40 -6.99
C GLY A 10 -31.68 10.56 -7.83
N GLY A 11 -30.75 9.85 -7.19
CA GLY A 11 -29.91 8.83 -7.82
C GLY A 11 -28.56 9.30 -8.36
N ALA A 12 -28.21 10.59 -8.25
CA ALA A 12 -26.94 11.11 -8.76
C ALA A 12 -25.72 10.50 -8.03
N LEU A 13 -25.82 10.31 -6.71
CA LEU A 13 -24.78 9.67 -5.92
C LEU A 13 -24.92 8.14 -5.99
N GLY A 14 -26.15 7.64 -5.83
CA GLY A 14 -26.45 6.21 -5.84
C GLY A 14 -26.00 5.49 -7.11
N PHE A 15 -26.18 6.10 -8.30
CA PHE A 15 -25.78 5.49 -9.56
C PHE A 15 -24.26 5.30 -9.68
N LYS A 16 -23.46 6.28 -9.26
CA LYS A 16 -21.99 6.17 -9.29
C LYS A 16 -21.48 5.11 -8.32
N VAL A 17 -22.10 5.03 -7.14
CA VAL A 17 -21.80 3.96 -6.17
C VAL A 17 -22.20 2.60 -6.74
N PHE A 18 -23.35 2.50 -7.40
CA PHE A 18 -23.80 1.27 -8.07
C PHE A 18 -22.79 0.79 -9.12
N GLU A 19 -22.31 1.66 -10.01
CA GLU A 19 -21.34 1.29 -11.05
C GLU A 19 -20.03 0.73 -10.47
N GLU A 20 -19.51 1.38 -9.43
CA GLU A 20 -18.29 0.95 -8.74
C GLU A 20 -18.45 -0.39 -8.01
N LEU A 21 -19.62 -0.62 -7.40
CA LEU A 21 -19.93 -1.88 -6.73
C LEU A 21 -20.23 -3.00 -7.72
N GLU A 22 -20.92 -2.71 -8.82
CA GLU A 22 -21.18 -3.68 -9.87
C GLU A 22 -19.86 -4.14 -10.52
N ARG A 23 -18.94 -3.23 -10.81
CA ARG A 23 -17.62 -3.61 -11.34
C ARG A 23 -16.88 -4.51 -10.36
N TYR A 24 -16.82 -4.12 -9.08
CA TYR A 24 -16.20 -4.93 -8.05
C TYR A 24 -16.82 -6.32 -7.94
N LEU A 25 -18.14 -6.45 -7.93
CA LEU A 25 -18.83 -7.75 -7.83
C LEU A 25 -18.64 -8.61 -9.08
N LYS A 26 -18.56 -8.02 -10.27
CA LYS A 26 -18.24 -8.75 -11.52
C LYS A 26 -16.81 -9.28 -11.55
N ASP A 27 -15.89 -8.52 -10.96
CA ASP A 27 -14.47 -8.88 -10.87
C ASP A 27 -14.17 -9.79 -9.67
N SER A 28 -15.13 -9.97 -8.76
CA SER A 28 -14.99 -10.78 -7.54
C SER A 28 -15.11 -12.27 -7.86
N GLU A 29 -14.22 -13.09 -7.30
CA GLU A 29 -14.22 -14.55 -7.50
C GLU A 29 -15.16 -15.29 -6.54
N TRP A 30 -15.63 -14.65 -5.47
CA TRP A 30 -16.43 -15.28 -4.42
C TRP A 30 -17.94 -15.32 -4.72
N CYS A 31 -18.40 -14.69 -5.79
CA CYS A 31 -19.81 -14.75 -6.19
C CYS A 31 -19.97 -14.72 -7.71
N TYR A 32 -21.06 -15.31 -8.19
CA TYR A 32 -21.50 -15.11 -9.57
C TYR A 32 -22.43 -13.91 -9.61
N TYR A 33 -21.94 -12.82 -10.19
CA TYR A 33 -22.74 -11.61 -10.31
C TYR A 33 -23.78 -11.73 -11.44
N GLU A 34 -25.05 -11.79 -11.04
CA GLU A 34 -26.18 -11.64 -11.96
C GLU A 34 -26.55 -10.18 -12.16
N SER A 35 -26.57 -9.75 -13.43
CA SER A 35 -26.89 -8.37 -13.81
C SER A 35 -28.37 -8.06 -13.66
N ASN A 36 -28.67 -6.80 -13.34
CA ASN A 36 -30.02 -6.31 -13.15
C ASN A 36 -30.81 -6.05 -14.44
N SER A 37 -30.20 -6.20 -15.62
CA SER A 37 -30.80 -5.82 -16.90
C SER A 37 -32.17 -6.47 -17.16
N GLY A 38 -32.33 -7.77 -16.88
CA GLY A 38 -33.61 -8.48 -17.03
C GLY A 38 -34.66 -8.12 -15.97
N ILE A 39 -34.25 -7.55 -14.85
CA ILE A 39 -35.13 -7.17 -13.73
C ILE A 39 -35.55 -5.70 -13.84
N LEU A 40 -34.76 -4.85 -14.50
CA LEU A 40 -35.14 -3.46 -14.75
C LEU A 40 -36.46 -3.36 -15.52
N ASP A 41 -36.77 -4.31 -16.40
CA ASP A 41 -38.07 -4.38 -17.09
C ASP A 41 -39.22 -4.67 -16.11
N ILE A 42 -39.02 -5.59 -15.16
CA ILE A 42 -39.99 -5.91 -14.10
C ILE A 42 -40.17 -4.72 -13.16
N LEU A 43 -39.07 -4.08 -12.76
CA LEU A 43 -39.03 -2.91 -11.87
C LEU A 43 -39.49 -1.62 -12.55
N SER A 44 -39.47 -1.56 -13.89
CA SER A 44 -39.90 -0.38 -14.66
C SER A 44 -41.37 -0.03 -14.38
N ASN A 45 -42.21 -1.05 -14.20
CA ASN A 45 -43.62 -0.93 -13.83
C ASN A 45 -43.82 -0.33 -12.43
N TYR A 46 -42.79 -0.40 -11.58
CA TYR A 46 -42.81 0.08 -10.19
C TYR A 46 -42.00 1.36 -9.98
N LYS A 47 -41.52 2.03 -11.04
CA LYS A 47 -40.65 3.23 -10.97
C LYS A 47 -41.10 4.29 -9.97
N ARG A 48 -42.42 4.53 -9.83
CA ARG A 48 -42.96 5.57 -8.93
C ARG A 48 -42.84 5.23 -7.44
N ASN A 49 -42.82 3.94 -7.09
CA ASN A 49 -42.86 3.44 -5.71
C ASN A 49 -41.82 2.35 -5.44
N LEU A 50 -40.75 2.31 -6.25
CA LEU A 50 -39.77 1.23 -6.27
C LEU A 50 -39.22 0.93 -4.86
N ASP A 51 -38.95 1.98 -4.09
CA ASP A 51 -38.47 1.90 -2.72
C ASP A 51 -39.37 1.09 -1.78
N ALA A 52 -40.69 1.27 -1.88
CA ALA A 52 -41.65 0.56 -1.04
C ALA A 52 -41.73 -0.91 -1.44
N TYR A 53 -41.64 -1.20 -2.75
CA TYR A 53 -41.64 -2.57 -3.26
C TYR A 53 -40.35 -3.33 -2.94
N LEU A 54 -39.19 -2.66 -2.96
CA LEU A 54 -37.91 -3.28 -2.56
C LEU A 54 -37.79 -3.53 -1.04
N GLN A 55 -38.76 -3.10 -0.24
CA GLN A 55 -38.91 -3.50 1.17
C GLN A 55 -39.85 -4.69 1.36
N ASN A 56 -40.64 -5.04 0.34
CA ASN A 56 -41.59 -6.13 0.43
C ASN A 56 -40.88 -7.48 0.18
N LYS A 57 -40.96 -8.38 1.15
CA LYS A 57 -40.35 -9.71 1.08
C LYS A 57 -40.80 -10.53 -0.12
N ASP A 58 -42.08 -10.42 -0.52
CA ASP A 58 -42.63 -11.19 -1.63
C ASP A 58 -42.05 -10.70 -2.96
N VAL A 59 -41.82 -9.38 -3.08
CA VAL A 59 -41.16 -8.79 -4.24
C VAL A 59 -39.71 -9.21 -4.31
N LEU A 60 -38.97 -9.12 -3.19
CA LEU A 60 -37.58 -9.54 -3.13
C LEU A 60 -37.42 -11.04 -3.47
N LYS A 61 -38.32 -11.88 -2.97
CA LYS A 61 -38.36 -13.30 -3.31
C LYS A 61 -38.57 -13.52 -4.81
N VAL A 62 -39.54 -12.84 -5.43
CA VAL A 62 -39.76 -12.94 -6.88
C VAL A 62 -38.55 -12.45 -7.67
N ILE A 63 -37.89 -11.37 -7.23
CA ILE A 63 -36.66 -10.87 -7.86
C ILE A 63 -35.56 -11.91 -7.80
N ALA A 64 -35.31 -12.51 -6.63
CA ALA A 64 -34.32 -13.57 -6.45
C ALA A 64 -34.62 -14.79 -7.32
N GLU A 65 -35.87 -15.27 -7.32
CA GLU A 65 -36.30 -16.40 -8.17
C GLU A 65 -36.15 -16.11 -9.67
N LYS A 66 -36.48 -14.89 -10.12
CA LYS A 66 -36.37 -14.51 -11.55
C LYS A 66 -34.94 -14.29 -12.01
N SER A 67 -34.04 -13.87 -11.12
CA SER A 67 -32.61 -13.74 -11.41
C SER A 67 -31.81 -15.01 -11.14
N ASN A 68 -32.40 -16.04 -10.51
CA ASN A 68 -31.66 -17.14 -9.90
C ASN A 68 -30.57 -16.65 -8.92
N ALA A 69 -30.80 -15.52 -8.24
CA ALA A 69 -29.83 -14.96 -7.31
C ALA A 69 -30.02 -15.56 -5.91
N GLY A 70 -29.00 -16.25 -5.40
CA GLY A 70 -29.01 -16.78 -4.02
C GLY A 70 -28.96 -15.69 -2.94
N SER A 71 -28.56 -14.47 -3.30
CA SER A 71 -28.55 -13.30 -2.40
C SER A 71 -28.71 -11.99 -3.16
N LEU A 72 -29.43 -11.07 -2.53
CA LEU A 72 -29.70 -9.71 -2.98
C LEU A 72 -28.94 -8.73 -2.09
N ILE A 73 -28.06 -7.93 -2.70
CA ILE A 73 -27.31 -6.89 -2.01
C ILE A 73 -28.08 -5.59 -2.15
N ARG A 74 -28.47 -5.00 -1.03
CA ARG A 74 -29.16 -3.72 -0.96
C ARG A 74 -28.26 -2.69 -0.31
N VAL A 75 -28.14 -1.53 -0.94
CA VAL A 75 -27.40 -0.38 -0.39
C VAL A 75 -28.34 0.81 -0.33
N ASP A 76 -28.49 1.38 0.85
CA ASP A 76 -29.28 2.58 1.10
C ASP A 76 -28.36 3.74 1.50
N LEU A 77 -28.45 4.86 0.80
CA LEU A 77 -27.73 6.10 1.07
C LEU A 77 -28.72 7.20 1.47
N VAL A 78 -28.51 7.80 2.65
CA VAL A 78 -29.31 8.93 3.13
C VAL A 78 -28.41 10.12 3.33
N ASN A 79 -28.57 11.15 2.51
CA ASN A 79 -27.77 12.36 2.59
C ASN A 79 -28.24 13.22 3.77
N GLN A 80 -27.28 13.66 4.57
CA GLN A 80 -27.46 14.51 5.72
C GLN A 80 -26.74 15.85 5.47
N VAL A 81 -27.04 16.88 6.27
CA VAL A 81 -26.39 18.20 6.16
C VAL A 81 -24.85 18.13 6.26
N LYS A 82 -24.31 17.07 6.86
CA LYS A 82 -22.87 16.81 7.02
C LYS A 82 -22.56 15.35 6.68
N GLY A 83 -22.61 15.03 5.39
CA GLY A 83 -22.21 13.72 4.86
C GLY A 83 -23.38 12.76 4.62
N VAL A 84 -23.10 11.45 4.62
CA VAL A 84 -24.02 10.42 4.15
C VAL A 84 -24.09 9.26 5.14
N ASP A 85 -25.30 8.86 5.51
CA ASP A 85 -25.55 7.60 6.21
C ASP A 85 -25.60 6.48 5.17
N VAL A 86 -24.73 5.48 5.32
CA VAL A 86 -24.57 4.35 4.40
C VAL A 86 -25.00 3.08 5.12
N GLN A 87 -25.93 2.35 4.54
CA GLN A 87 -26.38 1.06 5.04
C GLN A 87 -26.27 0.00 3.95
N VAL A 88 -25.70 -1.17 4.28
CA VAL A 88 -25.65 -2.34 3.43
C VAL A 88 -26.43 -3.47 4.08
N ARG A 89 -27.23 -4.18 3.28
CA ARG A 89 -27.95 -5.39 3.68
C ARG A 89 -27.79 -6.46 2.63
N VAL A 90 -27.37 -7.65 3.03
CA VAL A 90 -27.39 -8.85 2.18
C VAL A 90 -28.59 -9.69 2.59
N ILE A 91 -29.52 -9.85 1.66
CA ILE A 91 -30.82 -10.50 1.86
C ILE A 91 -30.79 -11.84 1.12
N GLY A 92 -31.26 -12.90 1.76
CA GLY A 92 -31.36 -14.22 1.15
C GLY A 92 -32.43 -14.30 0.06
N GLU A 93 -32.37 -15.37 -0.72
CA GLU A 93 -33.32 -15.68 -1.80
C GLU A 93 -34.80 -15.68 -1.39
N ASN A 94 -35.11 -15.91 -0.10
CA ASN A 94 -36.47 -15.89 0.40
C ASN A 94 -37.04 -14.46 0.59
N GLY A 95 -36.22 -13.43 0.39
CA GLY A 95 -36.59 -12.02 0.54
C GLY A 95 -36.80 -11.54 1.98
N GLU A 96 -36.64 -12.41 2.99
CA GLU A 96 -36.89 -12.09 4.40
C GLU A 96 -35.63 -12.24 5.27
N ASP A 97 -34.79 -13.23 4.97
CA ASP A 97 -33.61 -13.52 5.78
C ASP A 97 -32.51 -12.51 5.50
N VAL A 98 -31.93 -11.94 6.57
CA VAL A 98 -30.78 -11.03 6.47
C VAL A 98 -29.53 -11.81 6.86
N TYR A 99 -28.62 -11.98 5.90
CA TYR A 99 -27.34 -12.66 6.09
C TYR A 99 -26.27 -11.70 6.61
N PHE A 100 -26.40 -10.41 6.30
CA PHE A 100 -25.42 -9.41 6.72
C PHE A 100 -26.04 -8.03 6.72
N LYS A 101 -25.67 -7.21 7.71
CA LYS A 101 -26.11 -5.82 7.80
C LYS A 101 -25.02 -4.98 8.45
N GLU A 102 -24.66 -3.89 7.81
CA GLU A 102 -23.75 -2.88 8.36
C GLU A 102 -24.28 -1.49 8.06
N GLU A 103 -23.99 -0.56 8.97
CA GLU A 103 -24.42 0.83 8.86
C GLU A 103 -23.36 1.76 9.47
N THR A 104 -23.06 2.86 8.79
CA THR A 104 -22.17 3.89 9.30
C THR A 104 -22.53 5.26 8.75
N ARG A 105 -22.05 6.29 9.43
CA ARG A 105 -22.16 7.67 8.99
C ARG A 105 -20.81 8.17 8.50
N LEU A 106 -20.74 8.58 7.25
CA LEU A 106 -19.56 9.17 6.64
C LEU A 106 -19.69 10.69 6.62
N ASN A 107 -18.62 11.39 6.98
CA ASN A 107 -18.57 12.87 6.94
C ASN A 107 -18.20 13.41 5.54
N THR A 108 -18.43 12.64 4.49
CA THR A 108 -18.10 12.98 3.10
C THR A 108 -19.22 12.53 2.16
N GLU A 109 -19.39 13.24 1.05
CA GLU A 109 -20.29 12.88 -0.06
C GLU A 109 -19.52 12.29 -1.25
N ASP A 110 -18.22 12.02 -1.09
CA ASP A 110 -17.41 11.40 -2.12
C ASP A 110 -17.83 9.94 -2.35
N TYR A 111 -18.40 9.68 -3.53
CA TYR A 111 -18.87 8.37 -3.94
C TYR A 111 -17.79 7.29 -3.91
N THR A 112 -16.51 7.65 -4.11
CA THR A 112 -15.40 6.69 -4.08
C THR A 112 -15.17 6.15 -2.66
N VAL A 113 -15.27 7.02 -1.66
CA VAL A 113 -15.13 6.66 -0.24
C VAL A 113 -16.34 5.83 0.21
N ILE A 114 -17.54 6.20 -0.23
CA ILE A 114 -18.78 5.45 0.05
C ILE A 114 -18.68 4.05 -0.55
N ALA A 115 -18.33 3.95 -1.85
CA ALA A 115 -18.17 2.68 -2.53
C ALA A 115 -17.10 1.80 -1.87
N GLN A 116 -15.95 2.38 -1.51
CA GLN A 116 -14.89 1.64 -0.81
C GLN A 116 -15.35 1.11 0.56
N THR A 117 -16.13 1.90 1.30
CA THR A 117 -16.70 1.47 2.59
C THR A 117 -17.59 0.25 2.39
N VAL A 118 -18.46 0.28 1.37
CA VAL A 118 -19.32 -0.86 1.03
C VAL A 118 -18.51 -2.07 0.55
N LYS A 119 -17.46 -1.87 -0.28
CA LYS A 119 -16.55 -2.96 -0.71
C LYS A 119 -15.92 -3.66 0.49
N ASN A 120 -15.38 -2.90 1.46
CA ASN A 120 -14.80 -3.46 2.68
C ASN A 120 -15.81 -4.30 3.48
N TRP A 121 -17.07 -3.86 3.55
CA TRP A 121 -18.13 -4.62 4.22
C TRP A 121 -18.50 -5.90 3.46
N LEU A 122 -18.48 -5.87 2.13
CA LEU A 122 -18.67 -7.06 1.31
C LEU A 122 -17.50 -8.05 1.46
N ASP A 123 -16.26 -7.57 1.59
CA ASP A 123 -15.10 -8.42 1.91
C ASP A 123 -15.22 -9.08 3.30
N ILE A 124 -15.86 -8.39 4.26
CA ILE A 124 -16.17 -8.99 5.58
C ILE A 124 -17.25 -10.05 5.42
N TYR A 125 -18.29 -9.76 4.62
CA TYR A 125 -19.35 -10.72 4.36
C TYR A 125 -18.84 -11.99 3.67
N GLU A 126 -17.97 -11.86 2.65
CA GLU A 126 -17.31 -12.97 1.96
C GLU A 126 -16.69 -13.97 2.95
N LYS A 127 -15.94 -13.46 3.93
CA LYS A 127 -15.26 -14.28 4.95
C LYS A 127 -16.22 -14.99 5.91
N ASN A 128 -17.47 -14.55 5.98
CA ASN A 128 -18.50 -15.12 6.84
C ASN A 128 -19.40 -16.13 6.10
N ILE A 129 -19.21 -16.34 4.79
CA ILE A 129 -19.97 -17.34 4.04
C ILE A 129 -19.54 -18.74 4.52
N PRO A 130 -20.46 -19.58 5.02
CA PRO A 130 -20.12 -20.83 5.70
C PRO A 130 -19.86 -22.00 4.74
N TYR A 131 -19.79 -21.76 3.43
CA TYR A 131 -19.59 -22.76 2.39
C TYR A 131 -18.80 -22.19 1.22
N ASP A 132 -18.14 -23.06 0.46
CA ASP A 132 -17.41 -22.68 -0.75
C ASP A 132 -18.30 -22.74 -2.00
N GLY A 133 -19.21 -23.72 -2.06
CA GLY A 133 -20.15 -23.89 -3.17
C GLY A 133 -21.37 -24.72 -2.80
N ILE A 134 -22.22 -24.98 -3.78
CA ILE A 134 -23.49 -25.70 -3.67
C ILE A 134 -23.56 -26.80 -4.73
N VAL A 135 -24.17 -27.93 -4.37
CA VAL A 135 -24.51 -29.00 -5.31
C VAL A 135 -25.69 -28.57 -6.19
N ILE A 136 -25.49 -28.48 -7.50
CA ILE A 136 -26.51 -28.11 -8.48
C ILE A 136 -27.14 -29.31 -9.20
N GLY A 137 -26.48 -30.47 -9.18
CA GLY A 137 -26.98 -31.69 -9.80
C GLY A 137 -26.42 -32.95 -9.16
N VAL A 138 -27.21 -34.03 -9.15
CA VAL A 138 -26.80 -35.34 -8.58
C VAL A 138 -27.23 -36.44 -9.54
N LEU A 139 -26.30 -37.34 -9.87
CA LEU A 139 -26.53 -38.52 -10.70
C LEU A 139 -25.81 -39.73 -10.09
N GLY A 140 -26.55 -40.57 -9.35
CA GLY A 140 -25.97 -41.68 -8.61
C GLY A 140 -25.03 -41.18 -7.51
N ASP A 141 -23.76 -41.58 -7.57
CA ASP A 141 -22.70 -41.07 -6.68
C ASP A 141 -21.93 -39.89 -7.29
N GLN A 142 -22.32 -39.42 -8.46
CA GLN A 142 -21.74 -38.23 -9.07
C GLN A 142 -22.55 -36.99 -8.70
N PHE A 143 -21.88 -35.87 -8.51
CA PHE A 143 -22.51 -34.57 -8.30
C PHE A 143 -21.86 -33.49 -9.15
N THR A 144 -22.63 -32.46 -9.48
CA THR A 144 -22.16 -31.23 -10.13
C THR A 144 -22.29 -30.10 -9.13
N SER A 145 -21.29 -29.23 -9.06
CA SER A 145 -21.28 -28.03 -8.22
C SER A 145 -21.19 -26.75 -9.03
N ASP A 146 -21.59 -25.65 -8.40
CA ASP A 146 -21.46 -24.29 -8.92
C ASP A 146 -20.07 -23.67 -8.68
N VAL A 147 -19.06 -24.46 -8.30
CA VAL A 147 -17.69 -23.97 -8.12
C VAL A 147 -16.72 -24.66 -9.07
N GLY A 148 -15.85 -23.88 -9.70
CA GLY A 148 -14.91 -24.36 -10.72
C GLY A 148 -13.49 -23.84 -10.53
N LYS A 149 -12.70 -23.85 -11.60
CA LYS A 149 -11.29 -23.40 -11.60
C LYS A 149 -11.11 -21.96 -11.12
N SER A 150 -12.08 -21.09 -11.41
CA SER A 150 -12.07 -19.69 -10.96
C SER A 150 -12.05 -19.56 -9.43
N TYR A 151 -12.66 -20.51 -8.72
CA TYR A 151 -12.67 -20.57 -7.26
C TYR A 151 -11.48 -21.39 -6.70
N GLY A 152 -10.47 -21.68 -7.54
CA GLY A 152 -9.31 -22.49 -7.15
C GLY A 152 -9.59 -23.99 -7.03
N VAL A 153 -10.75 -24.49 -7.53
CA VAL A 153 -11.06 -25.92 -7.51
C VAL A 153 -10.21 -26.64 -8.56
N GLN A 154 -9.49 -27.68 -8.14
CA GLN A 154 -8.65 -28.49 -9.01
C GLN A 154 -9.23 -29.91 -9.15
N PRO A 155 -8.90 -30.62 -10.24
CA PRO A 155 -9.09 -32.07 -10.26
C PRO A 155 -8.36 -32.69 -9.05
N ASP A 156 -8.96 -33.72 -8.49
CA ASP A 156 -8.54 -34.41 -7.28
C ASP A 156 -8.71 -33.67 -5.95
N SER A 157 -9.25 -32.45 -5.92
CA SER A 157 -9.60 -31.78 -4.66
C SER A 157 -10.59 -32.61 -3.83
N THR A 158 -10.27 -32.82 -2.55
CA THR A 158 -11.20 -33.44 -1.59
C THR A 158 -12.13 -32.40 -1.00
N LEU A 159 -13.37 -32.79 -0.76
CA LEU A 159 -14.37 -31.92 -0.17
C LEU A 159 -15.30 -32.65 0.79
N ARG A 160 -15.96 -31.87 1.63
CA ARG A 160 -17.02 -32.30 2.53
C ARG A 160 -18.34 -31.71 2.05
N ILE A 161 -19.35 -32.56 1.96
CA ILE A 161 -20.72 -32.20 1.59
C ILE A 161 -21.53 -32.13 2.86
N VAL A 162 -22.02 -30.93 3.20
CA VAL A 162 -22.79 -30.67 4.42
C VAL A 162 -24.18 -30.15 4.08
N ARG A 163 -25.17 -30.51 4.89
CA ARG A 163 -26.54 -30.02 4.74
C ARG A 163 -26.87 -29.06 5.88
N PRO A 164 -27.26 -27.80 5.60
CA PRO A 164 -27.77 -26.92 6.64
C PRO A 164 -29.11 -27.47 7.17
N THR A 165 -29.22 -27.68 8.48
CA THR A 165 -30.42 -28.22 9.13
C THR A 165 -31.22 -27.15 9.86
N LYS A 166 -30.52 -26.19 10.50
CA LYS A 166 -31.16 -25.14 11.29
C LYS A 166 -30.40 -23.82 11.20
N LYS A 167 -31.15 -22.72 11.09
CA LYS A 167 -30.63 -21.35 11.13
C LYS A 167 -30.64 -20.86 12.59
N ARG A 168 -29.52 -20.38 13.11
CA ARG A 168 -29.46 -19.70 14.42
C ARG A 168 -29.57 -18.20 14.20
N ARG A 169 -30.58 -17.59 14.82
CA ARG A 169 -30.86 -16.16 14.69
C ARG A 169 -30.46 -15.41 15.95
N HIS A 170 -29.96 -14.19 15.79
CA HIS A 170 -29.74 -13.28 16.91
C HIS A 170 -31.10 -12.92 17.55
N PRO A 171 -31.28 -13.06 18.89
CA PRO A 171 -32.58 -12.88 19.54
C PRO A 171 -33.24 -11.52 19.29
N LEU A 172 -32.42 -10.46 19.18
CA LEU A 172 -32.87 -9.08 19.07
C LEU A 172 -32.87 -8.57 17.62
N LEU A 173 -31.85 -8.94 16.84
CA LEU A 173 -31.61 -8.38 15.50
C LEU A 173 -32.24 -9.23 14.39
N LYS A 174 -32.66 -10.47 14.72
CA LYS A 174 -33.23 -11.47 13.79
C LYS A 174 -32.32 -11.85 12.61
N GLU A 175 -31.09 -11.35 12.58
CA GLU A 175 -30.02 -11.72 11.67
C GLU A 175 -29.60 -13.18 11.86
N ILE A 176 -29.17 -13.84 10.79
CA ILE A 176 -28.64 -15.20 10.85
C ILE A 176 -27.17 -15.11 11.24
N VAL A 177 -26.81 -15.68 12.39
CA VAL A 177 -25.45 -15.61 12.92
C VAL A 177 -24.68 -16.89 12.59
N ASP A 178 -25.37 -18.03 12.57
CA ASP A 178 -24.74 -19.34 12.50
C ASP A 178 -25.70 -20.38 11.91
N TRP A 179 -25.14 -21.46 11.37
CA TRP A 179 -25.87 -22.54 10.72
C TRP A 179 -25.47 -23.86 11.36
N GLU A 180 -26.46 -24.60 11.88
CA GLU A 180 -26.23 -25.98 12.27
C GLU A 180 -26.18 -26.83 10.99
N THR A 181 -25.06 -27.50 10.77
CA THR A 181 -24.83 -28.33 9.58
C THR A 181 -24.67 -29.81 9.95
N GLU A 182 -25.19 -30.70 9.12
CA GLU A 182 -24.99 -32.14 9.20
C GLU A 182 -24.04 -32.59 8.08
N LEU A 183 -22.97 -33.33 8.41
CA LEU A 183 -22.08 -33.89 7.40
C LEU A 183 -22.77 -35.06 6.68
N ILE A 184 -23.00 -34.91 5.38
CA ILE A 184 -23.70 -35.91 4.57
C ILE A 184 -22.71 -36.90 3.99
N ALA A 185 -21.66 -36.39 3.35
CA ALA A 185 -20.70 -37.19 2.61
C ALA A 185 -19.34 -36.49 2.46
N LYS A 186 -18.34 -37.28 2.09
CA LYS A 186 -17.05 -36.82 1.56
C LYS A 186 -17.00 -37.13 0.07
N GLY A 187 -16.35 -36.26 -0.69
CA GLY A 187 -16.26 -36.39 -2.14
C GLY A 187 -14.90 -35.97 -2.68
N LYS A 188 -14.68 -36.30 -3.96
CA LYS A 188 -13.49 -35.88 -4.70
C LYS A 188 -13.91 -35.32 -6.06
N ILE A 189 -13.39 -34.16 -6.42
CA ILE A 189 -13.60 -33.55 -7.73
C ILE A 189 -12.76 -34.31 -8.77
N PHE A 190 -13.35 -34.69 -9.90
CA PHE A 190 -12.62 -35.36 -11.01
C PHE A 190 -12.57 -34.51 -12.28
N HIS A 191 -13.47 -33.53 -12.42
CA HIS A 191 -13.48 -32.62 -13.56
C HIS A 191 -13.81 -31.20 -13.10
N THR A 192 -13.10 -30.20 -13.63
CA THR A 192 -13.32 -28.78 -13.33
C THR A 192 -13.43 -27.96 -14.62
N ALA A 193 -14.55 -27.26 -14.76
CA ALA A 193 -14.76 -26.19 -15.73
C ALA A 193 -14.46 -24.83 -15.09
N ALA A 194 -14.70 -23.72 -15.80
CA ALA A 194 -14.41 -22.38 -15.29
C ALA A 194 -15.23 -22.04 -14.03
N SER A 195 -16.55 -22.27 -14.06
CA SER A 195 -17.51 -21.92 -13.01
C SER A 195 -18.26 -23.12 -12.42
N GLN A 196 -17.90 -24.33 -12.82
CA GLN A 196 -18.56 -25.55 -12.34
C GLN A 196 -17.54 -26.66 -12.18
N SER A 197 -17.85 -27.65 -11.34
CA SER A 197 -17.06 -28.86 -11.24
C SER A 197 -17.93 -30.08 -11.06
N GLN A 198 -17.37 -31.24 -11.39
CA GLN A 198 -18.00 -32.54 -11.22
C GLN A 198 -17.15 -33.38 -10.28
N GLY A 199 -17.81 -34.00 -9.31
CA GLY A 199 -17.17 -34.84 -8.31
C GLY A 199 -17.91 -36.15 -8.11
N ASN A 200 -17.22 -37.11 -7.50
CA ASN A 200 -17.80 -38.36 -7.03
C ASN A 200 -17.82 -38.39 -5.51
N VAL A 201 -18.88 -38.93 -4.93
CA VAL A 201 -18.98 -39.22 -3.50
C VAL A 201 -18.08 -40.40 -3.19
N SER A 202 -17.13 -40.21 -2.26
CA SER A 202 -16.21 -41.25 -1.83
C SER A 202 -16.75 -42.03 -0.63
N THR A 203 -17.41 -41.35 0.31
CA THR A 203 -17.98 -41.99 1.51
C THR A 203 -19.18 -41.21 2.01
N TYR A 204 -20.27 -41.89 2.30
CA TYR A 204 -21.41 -41.31 3.01
C TYR A 204 -21.19 -41.46 4.53
N GLU A 205 -21.20 -40.34 5.24
CA GLU A 205 -21.06 -40.31 6.71
C GLU A 205 -22.43 -40.41 7.39
N SER A 206 -23.50 -40.12 6.65
CA SER A 206 -24.89 -40.23 7.11
C SER A 206 -25.67 -41.27 6.29
N LYS A 207 -26.84 -41.69 6.78
CA LYS A 207 -27.79 -42.51 6.00
C LYS A 207 -28.48 -41.73 4.87
N LYS A 208 -28.26 -40.41 4.79
CA LYS A 208 -28.89 -39.52 3.81
C LYS A 208 -28.00 -39.43 2.58
N ARG A 209 -28.63 -39.34 1.41
CA ARG A 209 -27.95 -39.09 0.14
C ARG A 209 -27.73 -37.60 -0.10
N VAL A 210 -26.74 -37.29 -0.92
CA VAL A 210 -26.47 -35.93 -1.40
C VAL A 210 -27.65 -35.47 -2.26
N ASN A 211 -28.09 -34.24 -2.04
CA ASN A 211 -29.17 -33.61 -2.78
C ASN A 211 -28.70 -32.28 -3.38
N VAL A 212 -29.43 -31.80 -4.40
CA VAL A 212 -29.30 -30.43 -4.89
C VAL A 212 -29.58 -29.46 -3.74
N GLY A 213 -28.72 -28.45 -3.59
CA GLY A 213 -28.75 -27.47 -2.50
C GLY A 213 -27.85 -27.80 -1.30
N ASP A 214 -27.22 -28.99 -1.26
CA ASP A 214 -26.22 -29.29 -0.23
C ASP A 214 -24.97 -28.43 -0.42
N TRP A 215 -24.35 -28.02 0.68
CA TRP A 215 -23.17 -27.17 0.70
C TRP A 215 -21.89 -27.97 0.55
N LEU A 216 -20.90 -27.35 -0.08
CA LEU A 216 -19.58 -27.90 -0.32
C LEU A 216 -18.54 -27.11 0.47
N LEU A 217 -17.68 -27.83 1.17
CA LEU A 217 -16.52 -27.31 1.88
C LEU A 217 -15.27 -27.96 1.28
N ILE A 218 -14.45 -27.17 0.60
CA ILE A 218 -13.28 -27.65 -0.10
C ILE A 218 -12.09 -27.64 0.87
N ASP A 219 -11.41 -28.77 0.99
CA ASP A 219 -10.26 -28.87 1.88
C ASP A 219 -9.04 -28.21 1.22
N LYS A 220 -8.81 -26.92 1.51
CA LYS A 220 -7.70 -26.11 0.98
C LYS A 220 -6.30 -26.59 1.41
N ASN A 221 -6.20 -27.64 2.22
CA ASN A 221 -4.96 -28.16 2.80
C ASN A 221 -4.24 -29.22 1.97
N GLN A 222 -4.80 -29.68 0.84
CA GLN A 222 -4.07 -30.57 -0.05
C GLN A 222 -3.30 -29.75 -1.08
N LYS A 223 -2.03 -29.44 -0.74
CA LYS A 223 -0.99 -29.10 -1.72
C LYS A 223 -0.78 -30.31 -2.64
N THR A 224 -1.70 -30.54 -3.57
CA THR A 224 -1.45 -31.43 -4.71
C THR A 224 -0.32 -30.78 -5.48
N LYS A 225 0.82 -31.47 -5.59
CA LYS A 225 1.99 -31.04 -6.36
C LYS A 225 1.61 -30.94 -7.84
N ALA A 226 0.96 -29.85 -8.24
CA ALA A 226 0.85 -29.46 -9.63
C ALA A 226 2.27 -29.08 -10.09
N LYS A 227 2.84 -29.94 -10.94
CA LYS A 227 4.03 -29.61 -11.71
C LYS A 227 3.71 -28.42 -12.61
N ASP A 228 4.63 -27.46 -12.61
CA ASP A 228 4.76 -26.36 -13.58
C ASP A 228 3.79 -25.18 -13.46
N GLU A 229 3.69 -24.61 -12.26
CA GLU A 229 3.47 -23.16 -12.10
C GLU A 229 4.61 -22.58 -11.24
N PRO A 230 5.09 -21.36 -11.52
CA PRO A 230 6.24 -20.79 -10.81
C PRO A 230 5.90 -20.71 -9.33
N ASN A 231 6.77 -21.31 -8.50
CA ASN A 231 6.74 -21.20 -7.03
C ASN A 231 6.46 -19.75 -6.61
N PHE A 232 5.20 -19.42 -6.34
CA PHE A 232 4.89 -18.43 -5.32
C PHE A 232 5.19 -19.14 -4.02
N GLY A 233 6.37 -18.83 -3.49
CA GLY A 233 6.90 -19.41 -2.27
C GLY A 233 5.82 -19.49 -1.20
N GLU A 234 5.83 -20.61 -0.48
CA GLU A 234 5.20 -20.75 0.82
C GLU A 234 5.32 -19.40 1.55
N LEU A 235 4.19 -18.85 1.98
CA LEU A 235 4.19 -17.68 2.85
C LEU A 235 5.03 -18.07 4.07
N ASP A 236 6.29 -17.64 4.04
CA ASP A 236 7.26 -17.85 5.10
C ASP A 236 6.56 -17.53 6.42
N GLU A 237 6.59 -18.47 7.37
CA GLU A 237 6.18 -18.27 8.76
C GLU A 237 6.99 -17.15 9.46
N PHE A 238 7.88 -16.49 8.72
CA PHE A 238 8.64 -15.29 9.07
C PHE A 238 8.12 -14.01 8.38
N GLN A 239 6.81 -13.86 8.10
CA GLN A 239 6.22 -12.53 7.92
C GLN A 239 6.18 -11.76 9.26
N PHE A 240 7.33 -11.60 9.90
CA PHE A 240 7.55 -10.51 10.83
C PHE A 240 7.30 -9.21 10.06
N GLY A 241 6.51 -8.31 10.64
CA GLY A 241 6.29 -6.99 10.04
C GLY A 241 7.66 -6.35 9.83
N LYS A 242 8.00 -6.05 8.58
CA LYS A 242 9.26 -5.41 8.19
C LYS A 242 9.66 -4.36 9.22
N HIS A 243 10.86 -4.50 9.78
CA HIS A 243 11.39 -3.75 10.90
C HIS A 243 12.31 -2.62 10.46
N GLY A 244 12.75 -2.60 9.21
CA GLY A 244 13.60 -1.52 8.73
C GLY A 244 14.14 -1.73 7.33
N ASN A 245 15.08 -0.88 6.96
CA ASN A 245 15.84 -1.02 5.73
C ASN A 245 17.31 -0.68 5.93
N VAL A 246 18.17 -1.28 5.10
CA VAL A 246 19.58 -0.96 4.99
C VAL A 246 19.91 -0.85 3.50
N GLY A 247 20.49 0.26 3.09
CA GLY A 247 20.89 0.54 1.71
C GLY A 247 22.35 0.90 1.58
N LEU A 248 22.93 0.49 0.46
CA LEU A 248 24.30 0.79 0.05
C LEU A 248 24.25 1.51 -1.29
N PHE A 249 24.91 2.65 -1.37
CA PHE A 249 24.87 3.52 -2.55
C PHE A 249 26.26 3.93 -3.00
N ALA A 250 26.48 3.93 -4.31
CA ALA A 250 27.59 4.60 -4.95
C ALA A 250 27.18 6.02 -5.34
N LEU A 251 28.13 6.94 -5.25
CA LEU A 251 27.95 8.34 -5.58
C LEU A 251 28.95 8.73 -6.67
N ILE A 252 28.47 9.51 -7.63
CA ILE A 252 29.30 10.22 -8.59
C ILE A 252 28.75 11.63 -8.74
N GLY A 253 29.60 12.64 -8.82
CA GLY A 253 29.11 14.00 -8.93
C GLY A 253 30.19 15.02 -9.21
N SER A 254 29.82 16.27 -8.99
CA SER A 254 30.75 17.40 -9.03
C SER A 254 30.57 18.27 -7.81
N GLY A 255 31.64 18.92 -7.40
CA GLY A 255 31.58 19.87 -6.31
C GLY A 255 32.60 20.98 -6.46
N SER A 256 32.44 22.01 -5.65
CA SER A 256 33.29 23.19 -5.66
C SER A 256 33.45 23.75 -4.25
N ASN A 257 34.59 24.36 -4.01
CA ASN A 257 34.87 25.16 -2.83
C ASN A 257 35.23 26.58 -3.31
N THR A 258 34.43 27.55 -2.88
CA THR A 258 34.59 28.96 -3.20
C THR A 258 34.99 29.71 -1.94
N VAL A 259 36.15 30.32 -1.96
CA VAL A 259 36.63 31.24 -0.92
C VAL A 259 36.52 32.66 -1.47
N SER A 260 35.68 33.48 -0.85
CA SER A 260 35.47 34.88 -1.24
C SER A 260 36.06 35.80 -0.19
N GLY A 261 36.71 36.87 -0.62
CA GLY A 261 37.32 37.91 0.22
C GLY A 261 37.66 39.11 -0.67
N THR A 262 38.91 39.60 -0.62
CA THR A 262 39.39 40.63 -1.56
C THR A 262 39.38 40.17 -3.02
N SER A 263 39.55 38.87 -3.25
CA SER A 263 39.37 38.21 -4.55
C SER A 263 38.65 36.88 -4.36
N THR A 264 37.93 36.44 -5.39
CA THR A 264 37.26 35.13 -5.40
C THR A 264 38.26 34.07 -5.86
N LYS A 265 38.39 33.02 -5.06
CA LYS A 265 39.18 31.82 -5.36
C LYS A 265 38.23 30.63 -5.40
N LYS A 266 38.26 29.86 -6.49
CA LYS A 266 37.36 28.72 -6.69
C LYS A 266 38.13 27.51 -7.16
N ILE A 267 37.93 26.40 -6.46
CA ILE A 267 38.35 25.07 -6.89
C ILE A 267 37.11 24.20 -7.10
N GLY A 268 37.16 23.29 -8.07
CA GLY A 268 36.09 22.34 -8.31
C GLY A 268 36.55 21.14 -9.13
N GLY A 269 35.72 20.11 -9.15
CA GLY A 269 36.04 18.86 -9.82
C GLY A 269 35.03 17.77 -9.58
N MET A 270 35.40 16.56 -9.97
CA MET A 270 34.57 15.38 -9.79
C MET A 270 34.74 14.78 -8.39
N LEU A 271 33.64 14.23 -7.87
CA LEU A 271 33.59 13.51 -6.61
C LEU A 271 33.01 12.12 -6.83
N PHE A 272 33.54 11.17 -6.09
CA PHE A 272 33.06 9.80 -6.00
C PHE A 272 32.82 9.47 -4.53
N GLY A 273 31.96 8.50 -4.24
CA GLY A 273 31.73 8.14 -2.86
C GLY A 273 30.87 6.91 -2.67
N VAL A 274 30.71 6.55 -1.40
CA VAL A 274 29.84 5.47 -0.95
C VAL A 274 29.05 5.95 0.27
N ASP A 275 27.75 5.68 0.26
CA ASP A 275 26.86 5.89 1.42
C ASP A 275 26.31 4.55 1.92
N LEU A 276 26.29 4.40 3.24
CA LEU A 276 25.52 3.40 3.97
C LEU A 276 24.36 4.11 4.66
N VAL A 277 23.14 3.69 4.38
CA VAL A 277 21.92 4.24 4.99
C VAL A 277 21.20 3.11 5.71
N GLY A 278 20.81 3.31 6.96
CA GLY A 278 19.96 2.40 7.71
C GLY A 278 18.76 3.12 8.29
N GLU A 279 17.60 2.50 8.28
CA GLU A 279 16.38 2.96 8.93
C GLU A 279 15.76 1.79 9.72
N VAL A 280 15.34 2.05 10.95
CA VAL A 280 14.62 1.09 11.80
C VAL A 280 13.28 1.69 12.17
N TRP A 281 12.22 0.91 12.02
CA TRP A 281 10.85 1.30 12.31
C TRP A 281 10.46 0.78 13.69
N LEU A 282 10.35 1.70 14.65
CA LEU A 282 9.85 1.37 15.99
C LEU A 282 8.35 1.04 15.94
N THR A 283 7.62 1.75 15.09
CA THR A 283 6.22 1.51 14.76
C THR A 283 6.00 1.83 13.27
N ARG A 284 4.76 1.64 12.76
CA ARG A 284 4.42 2.04 11.39
C ARG A 284 4.60 3.54 11.11
N THR A 285 4.63 4.37 12.14
CA THR A 285 4.73 5.84 12.02
C THR A 285 6.01 6.42 12.61
N TYR A 286 6.74 5.72 13.49
CA TYR A 286 7.96 6.25 14.11
C TYR A 286 9.18 5.48 13.63
N PHE A 287 10.23 6.21 13.25
CA PHE A 287 11.47 5.64 12.76
C PHE A 287 12.71 6.31 13.34
N ALA A 288 13.82 5.58 13.35
CA ALA A 288 15.17 6.08 13.56
C ALA A 288 16.03 5.72 12.36
N GLY A 289 16.95 6.60 11.96
CA GLY A 289 17.79 6.42 10.80
C GLY A 289 19.23 6.88 11.02
N LEU A 290 20.15 6.19 10.37
CA LEU A 290 21.58 6.43 10.37
C LEU A 290 22.07 6.52 8.93
N GLU A 291 22.89 7.52 8.63
CA GLU A 291 23.53 7.71 7.33
C GLU A 291 25.01 7.98 7.54
N ILE A 292 25.85 7.19 6.89
CA ILE A 292 27.30 7.33 6.92
C ILE A 292 27.79 7.34 5.48
N GLY A 293 28.46 8.42 5.10
CA GLY A 293 28.98 8.62 3.76
C GLY A 293 30.47 8.94 3.76
N ARG A 294 31.19 8.43 2.77
CA ARG A 294 32.57 8.83 2.46
C ARG A 294 32.66 9.27 1.01
N ARG A 295 33.26 10.43 0.79
CA ARG A 295 33.46 11.04 -0.54
C ARG A 295 34.93 11.30 -0.76
N PHE A 296 35.39 11.15 -1.98
CA PHE A 296 36.75 11.41 -2.39
C PHE A 296 36.77 11.98 -3.80
N GLY A 297 37.74 12.85 -4.07
CA GLY A 297 37.84 13.50 -5.38
C GLY A 297 39.11 14.32 -5.50
N SER A 298 39.29 14.90 -6.68
CA SER A 298 40.32 15.88 -6.94
C SER A 298 39.69 17.13 -7.50
N TYR A 299 39.95 18.25 -6.85
CA TYR A 299 39.54 19.57 -7.33
C TYR A 299 40.72 20.24 -8.01
N SER A 300 40.41 20.97 -9.06
CA SER A 300 41.34 21.80 -9.81
C SER A 300 40.89 23.25 -9.76
N ARG A 301 41.82 24.17 -10.02
CA ARG A 301 41.50 25.61 -10.12
C ARG A 301 40.42 25.85 -11.18
N GLU A 302 39.35 26.53 -10.77
CA GLU A 302 38.34 27.09 -11.68
C GLU A 302 38.47 28.61 -11.81
N GLU A 303 38.74 29.33 -10.71
CA GLU A 303 38.78 30.79 -10.70
C GLU A 303 39.80 31.34 -9.68
N GLY A 304 40.39 32.49 -10.00
CA GLY A 304 41.32 33.21 -9.14
C GLY A 304 42.77 32.75 -9.23
N THR A 305 43.67 33.44 -8.53
CA THR A 305 45.10 33.08 -8.45
C THR A 305 45.32 32.19 -7.22
N LEU A 306 45.49 30.89 -7.45
CA LEU A 306 45.78 29.89 -6.43
C LEU A 306 47.26 29.50 -6.46
N GLN A 307 47.85 29.20 -5.30
CA GLN A 307 49.21 28.69 -5.20
C GLN A 307 49.29 27.22 -5.61
N SER A 308 48.25 26.44 -5.33
CA SER A 308 48.10 25.06 -5.81
C SER A 308 47.06 24.98 -6.91
N GLU A 309 47.40 24.35 -8.04
CA GLU A 309 46.47 24.15 -9.15
C GLU A 309 45.52 22.96 -8.94
N SER A 310 45.83 22.08 -8.00
CA SER A 310 45.01 20.93 -7.61
C SER A 310 44.94 20.77 -6.09
N ASN A 311 43.88 20.12 -5.62
CA ASN A 311 43.63 19.85 -4.21
C ASN A 311 42.85 18.53 -4.07
N SER A 312 43.26 17.65 -3.17
CA SER A 312 42.52 16.42 -2.89
C SER A 312 41.33 16.70 -1.96
N LEU A 313 40.18 16.09 -2.26
CA LEU A 313 38.98 16.13 -1.42
C LEU A 313 38.84 14.80 -0.68
N SER A 314 38.62 14.88 0.63
CA SER A 314 38.18 13.77 1.48
C SER A 314 36.96 14.19 2.29
N GLY A 315 35.76 13.85 1.82
CA GLY A 315 34.49 14.19 2.46
C GLY A 315 33.97 13.09 3.39
N SER A 316 33.31 13.47 4.47
CA SER A 316 32.56 12.57 5.33
C SER A 316 31.18 13.12 5.66
N VAL A 317 30.17 12.26 5.63
CA VAL A 317 28.80 12.58 6.03
C VAL A 317 28.41 11.65 7.17
N PHE A 318 27.85 12.21 8.22
CA PHE A 318 27.22 11.47 9.30
C PHE A 318 25.88 12.12 9.62
N LYS A 319 24.79 11.36 9.54
CA LYS A 319 23.46 11.81 10.00
C LYS A 319 22.85 10.76 10.91
N LEU A 320 22.38 11.19 12.07
CA LEU A 320 21.55 10.40 12.97
C LEU A 320 20.21 11.14 13.11
N LYS A 321 19.10 10.49 12.75
CA LYS A 321 17.78 11.13 12.71
C LYS A 321 16.71 10.25 13.33
N ALA A 322 15.70 10.87 13.90
CA ALA A 322 14.47 10.23 14.32
C ALA A 322 13.28 11.05 13.80
N GLY A 323 12.20 10.37 13.43
CA GLY A 323 11.11 11.04 12.75
C GLY A 323 9.77 10.33 12.85
N TYR A 324 8.78 11.01 12.29
CA TYR A 324 7.40 10.58 12.20
C TYR A 324 6.97 10.54 10.71
N LYS A 325 6.39 9.42 10.30
CA LYS A 325 5.81 9.19 8.98
C LYS A 325 4.31 9.47 9.03
N TYR A 326 3.87 10.50 8.33
CA TYR A 326 2.46 10.76 8.09
C TYR A 326 2.00 9.96 6.85
N LEU A 327 0.97 9.13 7.03
CA LEU A 327 0.42 8.23 6.02
C LEU A 327 -1.01 8.69 5.65
N PRO A 328 -1.21 9.56 4.64
CA PRO A 328 -2.53 10.12 4.31
C PRO A 328 -3.59 9.06 4.02
N LEU A 329 -3.19 7.93 3.43
CA LEU A 329 -4.07 6.81 3.09
C LEU A 329 -4.06 5.69 4.13
N GLY A 330 -3.34 5.84 5.25
CA GLY A 330 -3.28 4.86 6.33
C GLY A 330 -2.48 3.59 6.04
N PHE A 331 -1.92 3.40 4.84
CA PHE A 331 -1.10 2.24 4.49
C PHE A 331 0.37 2.59 4.22
N PHE A 332 1.28 1.74 4.69
CA PHE A 332 2.73 1.93 4.65
C PHE A 332 3.35 1.94 3.24
N TYR A 333 2.60 1.58 2.20
CA TYR A 333 3.08 1.58 0.82
C TYR A 333 2.51 2.74 -0.01
N GLY A 334 1.74 3.64 0.61
CA GLY A 334 1.06 4.76 -0.06
C GLY A 334 1.93 6.01 -0.20
N PRO A 335 1.31 7.16 -0.53
CA PRO A 335 1.94 8.47 -0.35
C PRO A 335 2.37 8.66 1.12
N GLN A 336 3.51 9.29 1.36
CA GLN A 336 4.06 9.52 2.69
C GLN A 336 4.71 10.88 2.79
N ILE A 337 4.59 11.48 3.97
CA ILE A 337 5.33 12.68 4.34
C ILE A 337 6.02 12.39 5.67
N ASP A 338 7.33 12.28 5.62
CA ASP A 338 8.15 11.98 6.78
C ASP A 338 8.75 13.28 7.30
N GLY A 339 8.45 13.67 8.54
CA GLY A 339 9.12 14.76 9.24
C GLY A 339 10.16 14.21 10.21
N PHE A 340 11.36 14.78 10.24
CA PHE A 340 12.43 14.29 11.10
C PHE A 340 13.30 15.39 11.69
N ILE A 341 13.87 15.07 12.85
CA ILE A 341 14.87 15.86 13.57
C ILE A 341 16.08 14.95 13.87
N GLY A 342 17.27 15.53 13.93
CA GLY A 342 18.47 14.75 14.17
C GLY A 342 19.71 15.57 14.42
N TYR A 343 20.85 14.90 14.32
CA TYR A 343 22.17 15.50 14.27
C TYR A 343 22.82 15.16 12.93
N ALA A 344 23.42 16.16 12.29
CA ALA A 344 24.19 15.97 11.07
C ALA A 344 25.59 16.56 11.24
N ASN A 345 26.55 15.94 10.54
CA ASN A 345 27.93 16.37 10.43
C ASN A 345 28.39 16.17 8.98
N TYR A 346 28.88 17.25 8.37
CA TYR A 346 29.45 17.29 7.02
C TYR A 346 30.90 17.76 7.13
N GLY A 347 31.83 16.82 7.03
CA GLY A 347 33.26 17.08 6.98
C GLY A 347 33.74 17.17 5.54
N TYR A 348 34.54 18.20 5.24
CA TYR A 348 35.18 18.43 3.96
C TYR A 348 36.68 18.59 4.17
N GLY A 349 37.45 17.53 3.98
CA GLY A 349 38.90 17.56 4.04
C GLY A 349 39.48 18.06 2.73
N PHE A 350 40.32 19.10 2.81
CA PHE A 350 41.10 19.64 1.71
C PHE A 350 42.58 19.71 2.11
N ASP A 351 43.48 19.62 1.13
CA ASP A 351 44.88 19.97 1.33
C ASP A 351 44.97 21.44 1.76
N THR A 352 45.55 21.66 2.94
CA THR A 352 45.54 22.99 3.56
C THR A 352 46.50 23.94 2.84
N SER A 353 45.96 25.02 2.28
CA SER A 353 46.70 26.15 1.71
C SER A 353 46.32 27.43 2.45
N ARG A 354 47.19 27.90 3.35
CA ARG A 354 46.98 29.11 4.15
C ARG A 354 46.89 30.37 3.28
N THR A 355 47.64 30.42 2.20
CA THR A 355 47.67 31.52 1.22
C THR A 355 46.40 31.57 0.38
N ASP A 356 45.78 30.42 0.13
CA ASP A 356 44.51 30.32 -0.61
C ASP A 356 43.26 30.37 0.26
N GLY A 357 43.43 30.29 1.59
CA GLY A 357 42.31 30.23 2.52
C GLY A 357 41.53 28.93 2.42
N ILE A 358 42.16 27.87 1.90
CA ILE A 358 41.57 26.54 1.72
C ILE A 358 42.11 25.65 2.83
N THR A 359 41.22 25.04 3.60
CA THR A 359 41.55 24.05 4.62
C THR A 359 40.35 23.12 4.79
N GLY A 360 40.55 22.04 5.54
CA GLY A 360 39.47 21.16 5.92
C GLY A 360 38.48 21.89 6.83
N VAL A 361 37.19 21.73 6.56
CA VAL A 361 36.11 22.36 7.32
C VAL A 361 35.03 21.36 7.66
N ASN A 362 34.37 21.56 8.79
CA ASN A 362 33.28 20.72 9.25
C ASN A 362 32.07 21.58 9.63
N PHE A 363 30.89 21.13 9.20
CA PHE A 363 29.60 21.70 9.54
C PHE A 363 28.80 20.68 10.32
N SER A 364 28.44 20.98 11.56
CA SER A 364 27.64 20.06 12.38
C SER A 364 26.57 20.75 13.20
N GLY A 365 25.51 20.03 13.56
CA GLY A 365 24.47 20.59 14.40
C GLY A 365 23.17 19.81 14.34
N ILE A 366 22.12 20.43 14.88
CA ILE A 366 20.77 19.88 14.87
C ILE A 366 20.20 20.01 13.46
N MET A 367 19.77 18.90 12.88
CA MET A 367 19.17 18.82 11.56
C MET A 367 17.65 18.76 11.68
N LEU A 368 16.96 19.47 10.79
CA LEU A 368 15.52 19.36 10.56
C LEU A 368 15.29 19.03 9.09
N GLY A 369 14.31 18.19 8.81
CA GLY A 369 14.00 17.88 7.43
C GLY A 369 12.65 17.20 7.23
N ALA A 370 12.27 17.14 5.96
CA ALA A 370 11.08 16.46 5.50
C ALA A 370 11.38 15.64 4.25
N LYS A 371 10.74 14.47 4.11
CA LYS A 371 10.78 13.65 2.91
C LYS A 371 9.37 13.34 2.45
N GLY A 372 8.99 13.83 1.29
CA GLY A 372 7.78 13.40 0.59
C GLY A 372 8.09 12.21 -0.31
N SER A 373 7.23 11.19 -0.32
CA SER A 373 7.32 10.10 -1.29
C SER A 373 5.94 9.69 -1.81
N MET A 374 5.87 9.36 -3.10
CA MET A 374 4.62 9.00 -3.76
C MET A 374 4.83 7.80 -4.70
N PRO A 375 4.01 6.74 -4.60
CA PRO A 375 4.01 5.68 -5.59
C PRO A 375 3.39 6.19 -6.89
N LEU A 376 4.11 6.05 -8.02
CA LEU A 376 3.57 6.29 -9.36
C LEU A 376 2.89 5.03 -9.91
N HIS A 377 3.47 3.87 -9.60
CA HIS A 377 2.97 2.55 -9.97
C HIS A 377 3.33 1.56 -8.86
N LYS A 378 2.79 0.33 -8.90
CA LYS A 378 3.09 -0.72 -7.91
C LYS A 378 4.58 -0.94 -7.65
N LEU A 379 5.44 -0.70 -8.64
CA LEU A 379 6.88 -0.95 -8.57
C LEU A 379 7.73 0.34 -8.51
N PHE A 380 7.14 1.51 -8.75
CA PHE A 380 7.91 2.76 -8.89
C PHE A 380 7.44 3.80 -7.89
N ARG A 381 8.36 4.39 -7.13
CA ARG A 381 8.08 5.57 -6.30
C ARG A 381 9.03 6.70 -6.63
N ILE A 382 8.53 7.92 -6.46
CA ILE A 382 9.32 9.15 -6.48
C ILE A 382 9.39 9.71 -5.07
N SER A 383 10.47 10.44 -4.79
CA SER A 383 10.69 11.09 -3.50
C SER A 383 11.42 12.41 -3.65
N LEU A 384 11.09 13.33 -2.76
CA LEU A 384 11.73 14.61 -2.57
C LEU A 384 12.12 14.72 -1.10
N LEU A 385 13.40 14.92 -0.83
CA LEU A 385 13.93 15.13 0.50
C LEU A 385 14.51 16.54 0.61
N LEU A 386 14.19 17.19 1.73
CA LEU A 386 14.67 18.51 2.10
C LEU A 386 15.17 18.43 3.53
N ASP A 387 16.46 18.66 3.77
CA ASP A 387 17.02 18.75 5.12
C ASP A 387 17.96 19.97 5.26
N PHE A 388 18.02 20.54 6.46
CA PHE A 388 18.92 21.64 6.77
C PHE A 388 19.41 21.54 8.22
N ILE A 389 20.60 22.07 8.49
CA ILE A 389 21.11 22.18 9.85
C ILE A 389 20.70 23.54 10.42
N PHE A 390 19.95 23.52 11.52
CA PHE A 390 19.56 24.70 12.25
C PHE A 390 20.74 25.23 13.06
N ASN A 391 21.18 26.44 12.74
CA ASN A 391 22.35 27.11 13.33
C ASN A 391 23.61 26.21 13.36
N PRO A 392 24.18 25.86 12.19
CA PRO A 392 25.32 24.94 12.12
C PRO A 392 26.54 25.45 12.88
N GLY A 393 27.17 24.59 13.68
CA GLY A 393 28.54 24.79 14.14
C GLY A 393 29.51 24.70 12.98
N PHE A 394 30.56 25.52 13.00
CA PHE A 394 31.64 25.52 12.02
C PHE A 394 32.99 25.34 12.72
N SER A 395 33.81 24.45 12.19
CA SER A 395 35.20 24.25 12.64
C SER A 395 36.13 24.07 11.45
N GLU A 396 37.35 24.59 11.57
CA GLU A 396 38.45 24.39 10.61
C GLU A 396 39.46 23.39 11.20
N ASP A 397 40.02 22.52 10.37
CA ASP A 397 41.11 21.62 10.78
C ASP A 397 42.37 22.42 11.16
N VAL A 398 42.65 23.47 10.39
CA VAL A 398 43.67 24.46 10.68
C VAL A 398 42.98 25.82 10.69
N ALA A 399 42.98 26.50 11.83
CA ALA A 399 42.36 27.82 11.94
C ALA A 399 43.04 28.84 11.01
N ILE A 400 42.35 29.23 9.93
CA ILE A 400 42.79 30.26 8.97
C ILE A 400 41.87 31.47 9.06
N LYS A 401 40.55 31.25 9.07
CA LYS A 401 39.54 32.32 9.11
C LYS A 401 39.00 32.55 10.53
N GLY A 402 39.12 31.54 11.40
CA GLY A 402 38.67 31.61 12.78
C GLY A 402 37.19 31.25 12.92
N SER A 403 36.55 31.72 13.99
CA SER A 403 35.12 31.45 14.24
C SER A 403 34.22 32.12 13.20
N ALA A 404 33.29 31.35 12.63
CA ALA A 404 32.29 31.88 11.72
C ALA A 404 31.24 32.71 12.46
N ASP A 405 30.80 33.81 11.85
CA ASP A 405 29.74 34.68 12.38
C ASP A 405 28.34 34.23 11.93
N SER A 406 28.25 33.62 10.74
CA SER A 406 27.02 33.02 10.23
C SER A 406 27.35 31.77 9.43
N THR A 407 26.50 30.77 9.55
CA THR A 407 26.65 29.47 8.94
C THR A 407 25.31 28.99 8.42
N SER A 408 25.33 28.29 7.28
CA SER A 408 24.13 27.68 6.72
C SER A 408 24.50 26.37 6.04
N ASN A 409 23.68 25.34 6.23
CA ASN A 409 23.80 24.08 5.53
C ASN A 409 22.41 23.57 5.16
N TYR A 410 22.22 23.22 3.89
CA TYR A 410 21.01 22.57 3.40
C TYR A 410 21.33 21.52 2.34
N HIS A 411 20.43 20.55 2.25
CA HIS A 411 20.49 19.43 1.33
C HIS A 411 19.10 19.19 0.72
N ILE A 412 19.07 19.06 -0.60
CA ILE A 412 17.87 18.74 -1.37
C ILE A 412 18.17 17.52 -2.20
N GLU A 413 17.30 16.52 -2.18
CA GLU A 413 17.45 15.32 -3.01
C GLU A 413 16.14 14.99 -3.70
N ILE A 414 16.20 14.77 -5.01
CA ILE A 414 15.10 14.22 -5.79
C ILE A 414 15.51 12.82 -6.22
N GLY A 415 14.74 11.82 -5.84
CA GLY A 415 15.05 10.43 -6.13
C GLY A 415 13.84 9.61 -6.51
N GLY A 416 14.09 8.45 -7.10
CA GLY A 416 13.09 7.44 -7.36
C GLY A 416 13.61 6.07 -6.99
N ASN A 417 12.70 5.14 -6.75
CA ASN A 417 13.05 3.76 -6.53
C ASN A 417 12.17 2.79 -7.30
N TYR A 418 12.79 1.67 -7.66
CA TYR A 418 12.20 0.55 -8.38
C TYR A 418 12.23 -0.68 -7.48
N GLN A 419 11.05 -1.20 -7.16
CA GLN A 419 10.91 -2.41 -6.36
C GLN A 419 11.16 -3.64 -7.23
N TYR A 420 12.33 -4.25 -7.06
CA TYR A 420 12.69 -5.48 -7.78
C TYR A 420 12.01 -6.71 -7.17
N ASN A 421 11.99 -6.80 -5.83
CA ASN A 421 11.30 -7.86 -5.10
C ASN A 421 10.77 -7.31 -3.76
N PRO A 422 10.02 -8.10 -2.94
CA PRO A 422 9.47 -7.61 -1.68
C PRO A 422 10.50 -7.06 -0.69
N ASN A 423 11.77 -7.48 -0.78
CA ASN A 423 12.83 -7.17 0.18
C ASN A 423 13.96 -6.34 -0.42
N MET A 424 13.90 -5.95 -1.69
CA MET A 424 14.98 -5.26 -2.39
C MET A 424 14.43 -4.22 -3.36
N THR A 425 14.91 -2.99 -3.22
CA THR A 425 14.64 -1.87 -4.12
C THR A 425 15.94 -1.36 -4.71
N PHE A 426 15.90 -0.95 -5.97
CA PHE A 426 16.96 -0.15 -6.57
C PHE A 426 16.58 1.32 -6.46
N ASP A 427 17.46 2.15 -5.93
CA ASP A 427 17.19 3.57 -5.75
C ASP A 427 18.20 4.39 -6.55
N ALA A 428 17.71 5.47 -7.16
CA ALA A 428 18.50 6.45 -7.85
C ALA A 428 18.05 7.86 -7.46
N GLY A 429 18.98 8.79 -7.24
CA GLY A 429 18.63 10.15 -6.86
C GLY A 429 19.70 11.17 -7.20
N VAL A 430 19.28 12.42 -7.37
CA VAL A 430 20.16 13.57 -7.56
C VAL A 430 20.05 14.46 -6.33
N GLY A 431 21.17 14.59 -5.61
CA GLY A 431 21.32 15.40 -4.42
C GLY A 431 22.08 16.69 -4.71
N TYR A 432 21.67 17.78 -4.05
CA TYR A 432 22.38 19.05 -4.01
C TYR A 432 22.62 19.44 -2.55
N THR A 433 23.89 19.59 -2.16
CA THR A 433 24.30 20.03 -0.83
C THR A 433 25.01 21.37 -0.93
N SER A 434 24.65 22.32 -0.06
CA SER A 434 25.32 23.62 0.03
C SER A 434 25.64 23.93 1.49
N SER A 435 26.93 24.11 1.77
CA SER A 435 27.48 24.50 3.08
C SER A 435 28.17 25.84 2.95
N LYS A 436 27.82 26.82 3.78
CA LYS A 436 28.38 28.17 3.74
C LYS A 436 28.72 28.68 5.13
N ALA A 437 29.86 29.34 5.25
CA ALA A 437 30.30 30.07 6.44
C ALA A 437 30.73 31.49 6.05
N GLU A 438 30.34 32.47 6.85
CA GLU A 438 30.68 33.89 6.69
C GLU A 438 31.45 34.42 7.90
N PHE A 439 32.45 35.27 7.63
CA PHE A 439 33.38 35.81 8.62
C PHE A 439 33.42 37.34 8.53
N LYS A 440 32.90 38.04 9.55
CA LYS A 440 32.84 39.50 9.65
C LYS A 440 34.21 40.12 9.90
N ARG A 441 35.08 39.45 10.67
CA ARG A 441 36.43 39.97 10.98
C ARG A 441 37.31 40.17 9.75
N THR A 442 37.06 39.41 8.68
CA THR A 442 37.88 39.41 7.45
C THR A 442 37.08 39.72 6.18
N ILE A 443 35.79 40.06 6.29
CA ILE A 443 34.84 40.21 5.16
C ILE A 443 35.08 39.09 4.14
N SER A 444 35.01 37.84 4.61
CA SER A 444 35.26 36.67 3.78
C SER A 444 34.20 35.59 4.00
N SER A 445 34.05 34.71 3.01
CA SER A 445 33.13 33.57 3.08
C SER A 445 33.72 32.33 2.46
N ILE A 446 33.32 31.18 2.98
CA ILE A 446 33.61 29.86 2.40
C ILE A 446 32.28 29.25 1.99
N ALA A 447 32.16 28.82 0.75
CA ALA A 447 30.97 28.15 0.22
C ALA A 447 31.36 26.87 -0.50
N ILE A 448 30.88 25.74 0.01
CA ILE A 448 31.09 24.42 -0.56
C ILE A 448 29.76 23.94 -1.13
N LYS A 449 29.78 23.54 -2.39
CA LYS A 449 28.61 23.05 -3.13
C LYS A 449 28.92 21.71 -3.73
N GLU A 450 28.01 20.75 -3.60
CA GLU A 450 28.13 19.42 -4.18
C GLU A 450 26.82 19.05 -4.88
N THR A 451 26.92 18.52 -6.09
CA THR A 451 25.82 17.90 -6.83
C THR A 451 26.19 16.44 -7.06
N THR A 452 25.39 15.52 -6.54
CA THR A 452 25.70 14.09 -6.53
C THR A 452 24.58 13.29 -7.18
N LEU A 453 24.93 12.36 -8.05
CA LEU A 453 24.08 11.26 -8.49
C LEU A 453 24.35 10.07 -7.59
N LYS A 454 23.32 9.60 -6.92
CA LYS A 454 23.31 8.46 -6.00
C LYS A 454 22.62 7.29 -6.69
N ILE A 455 23.26 6.13 -6.72
CA ILE A 455 22.69 4.89 -7.26
C ILE A 455 23.02 3.76 -6.31
N GLY A 456 22.03 2.93 -5.96
CA GLY A 456 22.27 1.82 -5.06
C GLY A 456 21.08 0.88 -4.91
N ALA A 457 21.20 0.02 -3.91
CA ALA A 457 20.16 -0.92 -3.54
C ALA A 457 19.84 -0.80 -2.06
N THR A 458 18.56 -0.88 -1.73
CA THR A 458 18.04 -0.90 -0.37
C THR A 458 17.37 -2.25 -0.10
N PHE A 459 17.78 -2.88 0.99
CA PHE A 459 17.24 -4.14 1.47
C PHE A 459 16.29 -3.87 2.64
N THR A 460 15.09 -4.43 2.58
CA THR A 460 14.09 -4.35 3.65
C THR A 460 14.10 -5.65 4.43
N PHE A 461 14.12 -5.57 5.76
CA PHE A 461 14.14 -6.71 6.67
C PHE A 461 13.09 -6.55 7.77
#